data_AF-A0A1A8CC40-F1
#
_entry.id   AF-A0A1A8CC40-F1
#
_cell.length_a   1.000
_cell.length_b   1.000
_cell.length_c   1.000
_cell.angle_alpha   90.00
_cell.angle_beta   90.00
_cell.angle_gamma   90.00
#
_symmetry.space_group_name_H-M   'P 1'
#
loop_
_entity.id
_entity.type
_entity.pdbx_description
1 polymer ?
#
loop_
_entity_poly.entity_id
_entity_poly.type
_entity_poly.pdbx_seq_one_letter_code
_entity_poly.pdbx_strand_id
1 'polypeptide(L)'
;MEPPSIVADEVALEGLDGITIPSLWIRLEDRRPKFPLKLDDCTKGFIWSYLVSNVDFRFYELPQERENIELFDRFKGLDPDTGVEKETLSSQHRDVYPIHVIPENKDGIQGSCAFFKQRKDITKKLRSQSLTPVINLEEALKMYGRKLVVVASQALRFRTLIGPESDPDLKLSSDSYCVLERVGRARWQGELQRDLHGGLFNFLSRADARKLHYLRKSLVIHDLITMQSYVRRLHSGQRQHSVLLLLKRFHISRRSKYDLLMESMSTFLQELPSQFS
;
A
#
# COMPACT_ATOMS: atom_id res chain seq x y z
N MET A 1 10.32 1.35 15.92
CA MET A 1 10.93 1.38 14.58
C MET A 1 11.50 2.78 14.41
N GLU A 2 12.79 2.87 14.10
CA GLU A 2 13.49 4.17 14.02
C GLU A 2 12.97 5.01 12.84
N PRO A 3 13.01 6.36 12.93
CA PRO A 3 12.49 7.24 11.88
C PRO A 3 13.00 6.91 10.46
N PRO A 4 14.31 6.64 10.23
CA PRO A 4 14.82 6.29 8.89
C PRO A 4 14.23 4.98 8.34
N SER A 5 14.03 3.99 9.21
CA SER A 5 13.41 2.72 8.81
C SER A 5 11.93 2.86 8.49
N ILE A 6 11.20 3.76 9.17
CA ILE A 6 9.81 4.10 8.82
C ILE A 6 9.77 4.77 7.44
N VAL A 7 10.65 5.74 7.19
CA VAL A 7 10.71 6.42 5.88
C VAL A 7 11.01 5.41 4.77
N ALA A 8 11.96 4.50 4.96
CA ALA A 8 12.27 3.47 3.98
C ALA A 8 11.09 2.55 3.71
N ASP A 9 10.39 2.14 4.77
CA ASP A 9 9.19 1.31 4.70
C ASP A 9 8.08 2.02 3.89
N GLU A 10 7.84 3.31 4.15
CA GLU A 10 6.86 4.12 3.42
C GLU A 10 7.21 4.28 1.93
N VAL A 11 8.49 4.52 1.59
CA VAL A 11 8.94 4.60 0.19
C VAL A 11 8.81 3.24 -0.50
N ALA A 12 9.16 2.15 0.18
CA ALA A 12 9.13 0.81 -0.38
C ALA A 12 7.69 0.30 -0.64
N LEU A 13 6.73 0.65 0.22
CA LEU A 13 5.31 0.32 0.05
C LEU A 13 4.66 0.97 -1.18
N GLU A 14 5.28 1.98 -1.74
CA GLU A 14 4.78 2.70 -2.92
C GLU A 14 5.26 2.04 -4.23
N GLY A 15 5.91 0.89 -4.11
CA GLY A 15 6.19 -0.03 -5.20
C GLY A 15 7.09 0.56 -6.27
N LEU A 16 7.07 -0.06 -7.45
CA LEU A 16 7.91 0.35 -8.58
C LEU A 16 7.57 1.75 -9.12
N ASP A 17 6.33 2.21 -8.97
CA ASP A 17 5.89 3.56 -9.32
C ASP A 17 6.55 4.66 -8.47
N GLY A 18 7.00 4.31 -7.27
CA GLY A 18 7.61 5.24 -6.32
C GLY A 18 6.65 6.26 -5.73
N ILE A 19 7.18 7.06 -4.81
CA ILE A 19 6.45 8.10 -4.10
C ILE A 19 7.01 9.48 -4.43
N THR A 20 6.12 10.45 -4.65
CA THR A 20 6.53 11.86 -4.75
C THR A 20 6.85 12.40 -3.35
N ILE A 21 7.77 13.37 -3.27
CA ILE A 21 8.15 13.96 -1.99
C ILE A 21 6.93 14.52 -1.20
N PRO A 22 6.00 15.27 -1.83
CA PRO A 22 4.79 15.70 -1.13
C PRO A 22 3.90 14.55 -0.63
N SER A 23 3.75 13.47 -1.42
CA SER A 23 2.96 12.31 -0.99
C SER A 23 3.61 11.55 0.17
N LEU A 24 4.94 11.58 0.27
CA LEU A 24 5.66 10.98 1.41
C LEU A 24 5.29 11.68 2.72
N TRP A 25 5.15 13.01 2.71
CA TRP A 25 4.68 13.76 3.88
C TRP A 25 3.28 13.32 4.30
N ILE A 26 2.36 13.24 3.33
CA ILE A 26 0.98 12.79 3.56
C ILE A 26 0.96 11.38 4.20
N ARG A 27 1.78 10.44 3.69
CA ARG A 27 1.90 9.09 4.27
C ARG A 27 2.45 9.09 5.69
N LEU A 28 3.51 9.85 5.94
CA LEU A 28 4.15 9.90 7.25
C LEU A 28 3.24 10.53 8.31
N GLU A 29 2.42 11.52 7.94
CA GLU A 29 1.45 12.16 8.84
C GLU A 29 0.30 11.22 9.25
N ASP A 30 -0.22 10.40 8.32
CA ASP A 30 -1.35 9.49 8.58
C ASP A 30 -0.93 8.09 9.06
N ARG A 31 0.37 7.76 9.06
CA ARG A 31 0.88 6.44 9.42
C ARG A 31 0.41 5.99 10.82
N ARG A 32 0.19 4.68 10.98
CA ARG A 32 -0.10 4.03 12.26
C ARG A 32 0.86 2.86 12.52
N PRO A 33 1.70 2.84 13.57
CA PRO A 33 1.87 3.85 14.61
C PRO A 33 2.34 5.20 14.06
N LYS A 34 2.04 6.27 14.80
CA LYS A 34 2.40 7.64 14.42
C LYS A 34 3.90 7.76 14.20
N PHE A 35 4.30 8.54 13.19
CA PHE A 35 5.69 8.88 12.98
C PHE A 35 6.22 9.66 14.22
N PRO A 36 7.39 9.29 14.77
CA PRO A 36 7.85 9.81 16.06
C PRO A 36 8.32 11.28 16.02
N LEU A 37 8.59 11.84 14.84
CA LEU A 37 9.05 13.22 14.67
C LEU A 37 7.94 14.09 14.08
N LYS A 38 7.97 15.40 14.38
CA LYS A 38 7.10 16.38 13.72
C LYS A 38 7.67 16.67 12.33
N LEU A 39 6.83 16.78 11.31
CA LEU A 39 7.28 17.08 9.94
C LEU A 39 7.50 18.60 9.71
N ASP A 40 8.32 19.20 10.57
CA ASP A 40 8.86 20.55 10.37
C ASP A 40 9.97 20.55 9.30
N ASP A 41 10.43 21.73 8.89
CA ASP A 41 11.39 21.88 7.80
C ASP A 41 12.74 21.22 8.12
N CYS A 42 13.17 21.26 9.39
CA CYS A 42 14.34 20.56 9.88
C CYS A 42 14.21 19.04 9.69
N THR A 43 13.09 18.44 10.12
CA THR A 43 12.85 17.00 9.96
C THR A 43 12.73 16.61 8.49
N LYS A 44 12.07 17.42 7.66
CA LYS A 44 11.99 17.19 6.21
C LYS A 44 13.36 17.24 5.55
N GLY A 45 14.23 18.18 5.94
CA GLY A 45 15.62 18.25 5.48
C GLY A 45 16.47 17.06 5.92
N PHE A 46 16.27 16.57 7.14
CA PHE A 46 16.88 15.33 7.63
C PHE A 46 16.42 14.11 6.81
N ILE A 47 15.10 13.97 6.59
CA ILE A 47 14.54 12.88 5.78
C ILE A 47 15.08 12.95 4.35
N TRP A 48 15.14 14.14 3.74
CA TRP A 48 15.74 14.33 2.41
C TRP A 48 17.19 13.84 2.36
N SER A 49 18.00 14.26 3.34
CA SER A 49 19.40 13.84 3.43
C SER A 49 19.53 12.32 3.53
N TYR A 50 18.71 11.70 4.37
CA TYR A 50 18.64 10.24 4.50
C TYR A 50 18.26 9.55 3.18
N LEU A 51 17.22 10.03 2.49
CA LEU A 51 16.77 9.46 1.22
C LEU A 51 17.88 9.54 0.15
N VAL A 52 18.57 10.68 0.07
CA VAL A 52 19.61 10.89 -0.93
C VAL A 52 20.87 10.07 -0.62
N SER A 53 21.25 9.97 0.64
CA SER A 53 22.43 9.20 1.07
C SER A 53 22.24 7.68 0.99
N ASN A 54 21.01 7.18 1.04
CA ASN A 54 20.76 5.74 1.04
C ASN A 54 20.81 5.12 -0.38
N VAL A 55 21.71 4.15 -0.57
CA VAL A 55 21.96 3.43 -1.83
C VAL A 55 20.78 2.62 -2.36
N ASP A 56 19.85 2.22 -1.49
CA ASP A 56 18.65 1.49 -1.85
C ASP A 56 17.60 2.36 -2.54
N PHE A 57 17.72 3.69 -2.51
CA PHE A 57 16.79 4.56 -3.21
C PHE A 57 17.35 5.01 -4.56
N ARG A 58 16.46 5.13 -5.53
CA ARG A 58 16.71 5.77 -6.82
C ARG A 58 15.71 6.89 -7.04
N PHE A 59 16.14 7.93 -7.73
CA PHE A 59 15.34 9.11 -7.99
C PHE A 59 15.06 9.22 -9.47
N TYR A 60 13.78 9.38 -9.80
CA TYR A 60 13.34 9.53 -11.17
C TYR A 60 12.53 10.80 -11.36
N GLU A 61 12.69 11.39 -12.54
CA GLU A 61 11.83 12.45 -13.04
C GLU A 61 10.76 11.82 -13.95
N LEU A 62 9.49 12.02 -13.60
CA LEU A 62 8.35 11.60 -14.40
C LEU A 62 8.13 12.55 -15.60
N PRO A 63 7.57 12.06 -16.72
CA PRO A 63 7.27 12.90 -17.88
C PRO A 63 6.22 13.99 -17.57
N GLN A 64 5.31 13.70 -16.64
CA GLN A 64 4.25 14.60 -16.18
C GLN A 64 4.17 14.60 -14.65
N GLU A 65 3.61 15.66 -14.09
CA GLU A 65 3.35 15.71 -12.65
C GLU A 65 2.35 14.63 -12.24
N ARG A 66 2.64 13.96 -11.11
CA ARG A 66 1.68 13.07 -10.47
C ARG A 66 0.92 13.84 -9.41
N GLU A 67 -0.41 13.74 -9.41
CA GLU A 67 -1.25 14.29 -8.34
C GLU A 67 -0.86 13.70 -6.98
N ASN A 68 -1.13 14.43 -5.90
CA ASN A 68 -0.89 13.91 -4.56
C ASN A 68 -1.86 12.77 -4.26
N ILE A 69 -1.41 11.84 -3.42
CA ILE A 69 -2.30 10.80 -2.91
C ILE A 69 -3.43 11.41 -2.07
N GLU A 70 -4.64 10.88 -2.26
CA GLU A 70 -5.77 11.16 -1.38
C GLU A 70 -5.92 9.98 -0.41
N LEU A 71 -5.69 10.25 0.87
CA LEU A 71 -5.93 9.26 1.91
C LEU A 71 -7.41 9.25 2.27
N PHE A 72 -7.97 8.05 2.38
CA PHE A 72 -9.32 7.86 2.83
C PHE A 72 -9.37 6.74 3.86
N ASP A 73 -10.25 6.90 4.84
CA ASP A 73 -10.53 5.87 5.82
C ASP A 73 -11.81 5.13 5.42
N ARG A 74 -11.63 3.94 4.84
CA ARG A 74 -12.71 3.04 4.41
C ARG A 74 -13.64 2.69 5.57
N PHE A 75 -13.15 2.77 6.81
CA PHE A 75 -13.87 2.32 7.99
C PHE A 75 -14.60 3.44 8.75
N LYS A 76 -14.35 4.70 8.43
CA LYS A 76 -14.91 5.87 9.14
C LYS A 76 -16.44 5.97 9.03
N GLY A 77 -17.05 5.32 8.05
CA GLY A 77 -18.50 5.27 7.82
C GLY A 77 -19.14 3.89 8.01
N LEU A 78 -18.45 2.95 8.67
CA LEU A 78 -19.06 1.67 9.01
C LEU A 78 -20.16 1.86 10.05
N ASP A 79 -21.24 1.14 9.86
CA ASP A 79 -22.26 0.96 10.88
C ASP A 79 -21.67 0.17 12.05
N PRO A 80 -21.64 0.71 13.29
CA PRO A 80 -20.94 0.10 14.42
C PRO A 80 -21.56 -1.22 14.88
N ASP A 81 -22.85 -1.42 14.65
CA ASP A 81 -23.58 -2.62 15.08
C ASP A 81 -23.52 -3.75 14.03
N THR A 82 -23.40 -3.39 12.76
CA THR A 82 -23.44 -4.35 11.65
C THR A 82 -22.12 -4.52 10.91
N GLY A 83 -21.17 -3.60 11.09
CA GLY A 83 -19.88 -3.57 10.36
C GLY A 83 -20.03 -3.32 8.87
N VAL A 84 -21.20 -2.86 8.40
CA VAL A 84 -21.50 -2.68 6.96
C VAL A 84 -21.15 -1.27 6.51
N GLU A 85 -20.44 -1.16 5.38
CA GLU A 85 -20.10 0.12 4.75
C GLU A 85 -21.34 0.74 4.08
N LYS A 86 -21.57 2.03 4.34
CA LYS A 86 -22.52 2.85 3.56
C LYS A 86 -21.80 3.39 2.32
N GLU A 87 -22.43 3.29 1.14
CA GLU A 87 -21.82 3.56 -0.18
C GLU A 87 -21.27 4.98 -0.42
N THR A 88 -21.38 5.90 0.55
CA THR A 88 -21.03 7.31 0.38
C THR A 88 -19.53 7.64 0.25
N LEU A 89 -18.59 6.77 0.67
CA LEU A 89 -17.19 7.17 0.85
C LEU A 89 -16.20 6.68 -0.22
N SER A 90 -16.41 5.52 -0.82
CA SER A 90 -15.35 4.83 -1.58
C SER A 90 -15.44 4.93 -3.10
N SER A 91 -16.53 5.49 -3.63
CA SER A 91 -16.80 5.58 -5.07
C SER A 91 -16.25 6.84 -5.75
N GLN A 92 -15.63 7.76 -5.01
CA GLN A 92 -15.22 9.08 -5.53
C GLN A 92 -13.70 9.32 -5.60
N HIS A 93 -12.87 8.39 -5.11
CA HIS A 93 -11.42 8.61 -5.05
C HIS A 93 -10.73 8.31 -6.39
N ARG A 94 -9.87 9.25 -6.83
CA ARG A 94 -9.02 9.05 -8.01
C ARG A 94 -7.82 8.20 -7.65
N ASP A 95 -7.60 7.15 -8.44
CA ASP A 95 -6.39 6.34 -8.33
C ASP A 95 -5.23 6.99 -9.10
N VAL A 96 -4.26 7.52 -8.37
CA VAL A 96 -3.06 8.16 -8.95
C VAL A 96 -2.00 7.15 -9.42
N TYR A 97 -2.25 5.84 -9.22
CA TYR A 97 -1.38 4.74 -9.62
C TYR A 97 -2.04 3.85 -10.67
N PRO A 98 -2.03 4.26 -11.96
CA PRO A 98 -2.54 3.41 -13.02
C PRO A 98 -1.75 2.09 -13.05
N ILE A 99 -2.49 0.98 -13.10
CA ILE A 99 -1.90 -0.35 -13.11
C ILE A 99 -1.20 -0.54 -14.46
N HIS A 100 0.09 -0.87 -14.40
CA HIS A 100 0.88 -1.24 -15.56
C HIS A 100 1.97 -2.24 -15.19
N VAL A 101 1.64 -3.53 -15.27
CA VAL A 101 2.53 -4.63 -14.89
C VAL A 101 3.73 -4.70 -15.82
N ILE A 102 4.92 -4.65 -15.22
CA ILE A 102 6.17 -4.88 -15.93
C ILE A 102 6.41 -6.39 -16.02
N PRO A 103 6.51 -6.96 -17.23
CA PRO A 103 6.83 -8.37 -17.39
C PRO A 103 8.24 -8.66 -16.90
N GLU A 104 8.52 -9.92 -16.59
CA GLU A 104 9.86 -10.35 -16.19
C GLU A 104 10.90 -9.84 -17.20
N ASN A 105 11.92 -9.17 -16.68
CA ASN A 105 13.02 -8.63 -17.45
C ASN A 105 14.35 -9.20 -16.98
N LYS A 106 15.39 -9.03 -17.79
CA LYS A 106 16.75 -9.52 -17.48
C LYS A 106 17.33 -8.89 -16.21
N ASP A 107 16.81 -7.73 -15.82
CA ASP A 107 17.25 -6.97 -14.64
C ASP A 107 16.55 -7.43 -13.34
N GLY A 108 15.63 -8.40 -13.41
CA GLY A 108 14.90 -8.92 -12.25
C GLY A 108 13.93 -7.92 -11.62
N ILE A 109 13.56 -6.85 -12.32
CA ILE A 109 12.64 -5.83 -11.82
C ILE A 109 11.21 -6.33 -11.96
N GLN A 110 10.47 -6.30 -10.86
CA GLN A 110 9.05 -6.63 -10.79
C GLN A 110 8.26 -5.46 -10.22
N GLY A 111 7.01 -5.34 -10.67
CA GLY A 111 6.05 -4.39 -10.12
C GLY A 111 5.23 -3.66 -11.17
N SER A 112 4.42 -2.72 -10.70
CA SER A 112 3.57 -1.88 -11.55
C SER A 112 4.14 -0.47 -11.71
N CYS A 113 4.32 -0.01 -12.95
CA CYS A 113 4.67 1.37 -13.24
C CYS A 113 4.34 1.78 -14.68
N ALA A 114 3.40 2.72 -14.86
CA ALA A 114 2.97 3.18 -16.19
C ALA A 114 4.08 3.92 -16.96
N PHE A 115 4.93 4.65 -16.24
CA PHE A 115 6.00 5.46 -16.83
C PHE A 115 7.37 4.80 -16.76
N PHE A 116 7.44 3.48 -16.59
CA PHE A 116 8.70 2.77 -16.35
C PHE A 116 9.79 3.06 -17.40
N LYS A 117 9.41 3.11 -18.69
CA LYS A 117 10.34 3.42 -19.80
C LYS A 117 10.53 4.92 -20.05
N GLN A 118 9.62 5.76 -19.56
CA GLN A 118 9.57 7.19 -19.88
C GLN A 118 10.22 8.05 -18.78
N ARG A 119 10.28 7.54 -17.55
CA ARG A 119 10.92 8.21 -16.42
C ARG A 119 12.44 8.28 -16.60
N LYS A 120 13.04 9.38 -16.18
CA LYS A 120 14.48 9.61 -16.30
C LYS A 120 15.16 9.43 -14.95
N ASP A 121 16.20 8.58 -14.87
CA ASP A 121 17.02 8.47 -13.65
C ASP A 121 17.83 9.76 -13.46
N ILE A 122 17.55 10.45 -12.36
CA ILE A 122 18.23 11.69 -11.96
C ILE A 122 19.02 11.52 -10.66
N THR A 123 19.23 10.28 -10.21
CA THR A 123 19.94 9.96 -8.97
C THR A 123 21.31 10.64 -8.90
N LYS A 124 22.08 10.63 -10.00
CA LYS A 124 23.41 11.27 -10.08
C LYS A 124 23.38 12.79 -10.01
N LYS A 125 22.23 13.43 -10.26
CA LYS A 125 22.06 14.88 -10.12
C LYS A 125 21.78 15.28 -8.68
N LEU A 126 21.19 14.38 -7.90
CA LEU A 126 20.78 14.64 -6.52
C LEU A 126 21.83 14.14 -5.53
N ARG A 127 22.57 13.08 -5.88
CA ARG A 127 23.53 12.39 -5.03
C ARG A 127 24.93 12.42 -5.62
N SER A 128 25.87 12.87 -4.81
CA SER A 128 27.29 12.83 -5.12
C SER A 128 27.84 11.40 -5.06
N GLN A 129 29.08 11.21 -5.54
CA GLN A 129 29.77 9.92 -5.40
C GLN A 129 30.04 9.55 -3.94
N SER A 130 30.15 10.54 -3.05
CA SER A 130 30.33 10.35 -1.60
C SER A 130 29.01 10.13 -0.85
N LEU A 131 27.91 9.83 -1.55
CA LEU A 131 26.58 9.61 -0.97
C LEU A 131 26.06 10.80 -0.16
N THR A 132 26.39 12.03 -0.58
CA THR A 132 25.87 13.26 0.02
C THR A 132 24.90 13.98 -0.92
N PRO A 133 23.92 14.72 -0.39
CA PRO A 133 23.02 15.53 -1.22
C PRO A 133 23.78 16.65 -1.91
N VAL A 134 23.61 16.76 -3.23
CA VAL A 134 24.17 17.83 -4.07
C VAL A 134 23.34 19.10 -3.95
N ILE A 135 22.02 18.92 -3.80
CA ILE A 135 21.04 20.00 -3.65
C ILE A 135 20.18 19.75 -2.41
N ASN A 136 19.66 20.83 -1.83
CA ASN A 136 18.75 20.74 -0.71
C ASN A 136 17.32 20.39 -1.16
N LEU A 137 16.43 20.14 -0.18
CA LEU A 137 15.04 19.75 -0.42
C LEU A 137 14.26 20.83 -1.20
N GLU A 138 14.44 22.10 -0.85
CA GLU A 138 13.72 23.22 -1.47
C GLU A 138 14.10 23.38 -2.94
N GLU A 139 15.40 23.28 -3.25
CA GLU A 139 15.93 23.28 -4.61
C GLU A 139 15.39 22.11 -5.43
N ALA A 140 15.34 20.91 -4.84
CA ALA A 140 14.79 19.73 -5.49
C ALA A 140 13.30 19.90 -5.81
N LEU A 141 12.52 20.42 -4.86
CA LEU A 141 11.10 20.70 -5.06
C LEU A 141 10.86 21.83 -6.06
N LYS A 142 11.70 22.86 -6.09
CA LYS A 142 11.62 23.96 -7.07
C LYS A 142 11.92 23.48 -8.49
N MET A 143 12.89 22.57 -8.66
CA MET A 143 13.29 22.08 -9.99
C MET A 143 12.36 21.00 -10.53
N TYR A 144 11.96 20.05 -9.70
CA TYR A 144 11.25 18.85 -10.16
C TYR A 144 9.82 18.73 -9.64
N GLY A 145 9.47 19.45 -8.56
CA GLY A 145 8.15 19.45 -7.97
C GLY A 145 7.57 18.04 -7.78
N ARG A 146 6.37 17.83 -8.33
CA ARG A 146 5.65 16.54 -8.28
C ARG A 146 6.07 15.55 -9.37
N LYS A 147 7.06 15.88 -10.19
CA LYS A 147 7.67 14.92 -11.13
C LYS A 147 8.76 14.09 -10.46
N LEU A 148 9.33 14.55 -9.34
CA LEU A 148 10.33 13.82 -8.59
C LEU A 148 9.68 12.68 -7.82
N VAL A 149 10.07 11.45 -8.16
CA VAL A 149 9.69 10.24 -7.42
C VAL A 149 10.91 9.52 -6.86
N VAL A 150 10.75 9.00 -5.65
CA VAL A 150 11.73 8.12 -4.99
C VAL A 150 11.24 6.69 -5.09
N VAL A 151 12.11 5.80 -5.54
CA VAL A 151 11.81 4.37 -5.73
C VAL A 151 12.82 3.56 -4.94
N ALA A 152 12.34 2.67 -4.08
CA ALA A 152 13.18 1.71 -3.37
C ALA A 152 13.67 0.56 -4.28
N SER A 153 14.82 0.00 -3.95
CA SER A 153 15.41 -1.16 -4.62
C SER A 153 14.44 -2.33 -4.63
N GLN A 154 14.55 -3.23 -5.63
CA GLN A 154 13.69 -4.42 -5.72
C GLN A 154 13.74 -5.25 -4.44
N ALA A 155 14.94 -5.44 -3.87
CA ALA A 155 15.14 -6.17 -2.63
C ALA A 155 14.43 -5.49 -1.45
N LEU A 156 14.58 -4.17 -1.30
CA LEU A 156 13.93 -3.42 -0.21
C LEU A 156 12.39 -3.45 -0.33
N ARG A 157 11.85 -3.28 -1.55
CA ARG A 157 10.40 -3.41 -1.81
C ARG A 157 9.90 -4.80 -1.49
N PHE A 158 10.57 -5.83 -2.01
CA PHE A 158 10.19 -7.22 -1.77
C PHE A 158 10.18 -7.54 -0.27
N ARG A 159 11.29 -7.24 0.43
CA ARG A 159 11.43 -7.48 1.88
C ARG A 159 10.37 -6.76 2.70
N THR A 160 10.05 -5.52 2.31
CA THR A 160 8.99 -4.72 2.93
C THR A 160 7.64 -5.42 2.83
N LEU A 161 7.28 -5.93 1.65
CA LEU A 161 5.98 -6.56 1.41
C LEU A 161 5.84 -7.92 2.11
N ILE A 162 6.87 -8.77 2.05
CA ILE A 162 6.79 -10.11 2.64
C ILE A 162 6.92 -10.09 4.18
N GLY A 163 7.51 -9.04 4.74
CA GLY A 163 7.75 -8.92 6.17
C GLY A 163 8.94 -9.74 6.67
N PRO A 164 9.35 -9.55 7.93
CA PRO A 164 10.60 -10.10 8.46
C PRO A 164 10.61 -11.64 8.58
N GLU A 165 9.45 -12.23 8.87
CA GLU A 165 9.28 -13.66 9.15
C GLU A 165 9.20 -14.54 7.88
N SER A 166 9.09 -13.90 6.71
CA SER A 166 8.93 -14.62 5.44
C SER A 166 10.27 -14.91 4.77
N ASP A 167 10.31 -15.97 3.97
CA ASP A 167 11.47 -16.41 3.19
C ASP A 167 11.93 -15.31 2.20
N PRO A 168 13.16 -14.76 2.35
CA PRO A 168 13.72 -13.77 1.44
C PRO A 168 13.94 -14.27 0.01
N ASP A 169 14.08 -15.58 -0.19
CA ASP A 169 14.36 -16.20 -1.50
C ASP A 169 13.08 -16.63 -2.25
N LEU A 170 11.91 -16.35 -1.65
CA LEU A 170 10.61 -16.65 -2.25
C LEU A 170 10.46 -15.99 -3.63
N LYS A 171 10.08 -16.78 -4.63
CA LYS A 171 9.83 -16.30 -5.99
C LYS A 171 8.33 -16.17 -6.26
N LEU A 172 7.90 -14.94 -6.56
CA LEU A 172 6.55 -14.65 -7.03
C LEU A 172 6.60 -14.32 -8.52
N SER A 173 5.54 -14.68 -9.25
CA SER A 173 5.35 -14.21 -10.62
C SER A 173 5.14 -12.68 -10.63
N SER A 174 5.48 -12.02 -11.74
CA SER A 174 5.27 -10.56 -11.87
C SER A 174 3.81 -10.14 -11.60
N ASP A 175 2.84 -10.97 -12.02
CA ASP A 175 1.41 -10.70 -11.78
C ASP A 175 1.07 -10.77 -10.28
N SER A 176 1.51 -11.84 -9.58
CA SER A 176 1.27 -12.00 -8.14
C SER A 176 1.99 -10.93 -7.32
N TYR A 177 3.21 -10.55 -7.72
CA TYR A 177 3.96 -9.48 -7.09
C TYR A 177 3.27 -8.12 -7.24
N CYS A 178 2.72 -7.82 -8.42
CA CYS A 178 1.94 -6.59 -8.63
C CYS A 178 0.68 -6.53 -7.75
N VAL A 179 -0.01 -7.66 -7.56
CA VAL A 179 -1.13 -7.74 -6.61
C VAL A 179 -0.64 -7.46 -5.19
N LEU A 180 0.49 -8.04 -4.80
CA LEU A 180 1.08 -7.83 -3.48
C LEU A 180 1.50 -6.37 -3.26
N GLU A 181 2.14 -5.72 -4.24
CA GLU A 181 2.46 -4.29 -4.20
C GLU A 181 1.20 -3.44 -4.02
N ARG A 182 0.13 -3.76 -4.76
CA ARG A 182 -1.13 -3.02 -4.67
C ARG A 182 -1.76 -3.16 -3.28
N VAL A 183 -1.84 -4.37 -2.75
CA VAL A 183 -2.32 -4.63 -1.38
C VAL A 183 -1.44 -3.92 -0.35
N GLY A 184 -0.11 -3.93 -0.53
CA GLY A 184 0.83 -3.25 0.36
C GLY A 184 0.65 -1.74 0.39
N ARG A 185 0.43 -1.11 -0.76
CA ARG A 185 0.18 0.33 -0.87
C ARG A 185 -1.02 0.78 -0.04
N ALA A 186 -2.04 -0.07 0.12
CA ALA A 186 -3.23 0.23 0.90
C ALA A 186 -3.03 0.12 2.44
N ARG A 187 -1.88 -0.38 2.92
CA ARG A 187 -1.55 -0.45 4.35
C ARG A 187 -2.69 -1.07 5.19
N TRP A 188 -3.20 -0.37 6.20
CA TRP A 188 -4.29 -0.81 7.09
C TRP A 188 -5.70 -0.67 6.49
N GLN A 189 -5.82 0.02 5.35
CA GLN A 189 -7.09 0.14 4.62
C GLN A 189 -7.38 -1.13 3.80
N GLY A 190 -6.32 -1.81 3.35
CA GLY A 190 -6.40 -3.00 2.51
C GLY A 190 -7.04 -2.74 1.15
N GLU A 191 -7.01 -3.76 0.31
CA GLU A 191 -7.61 -3.71 -1.03
C GLU A 191 -8.78 -4.68 -1.12
N LEU A 192 -9.89 -4.22 -1.69
CA LEU A 192 -11.01 -5.11 -1.95
C LEU A 192 -10.72 -5.93 -3.20
N GLN A 193 -11.08 -7.21 -3.14
CA GLN A 193 -10.97 -8.10 -4.27
C GLN A 193 -11.69 -7.54 -5.52
N ARG A 194 -12.85 -6.92 -5.34
CA ARG A 194 -13.59 -6.22 -6.41
C ARG A 194 -12.79 -5.08 -7.04
N ASP A 195 -12.12 -4.27 -6.23
CA ASP A 195 -11.42 -3.08 -6.71
C ASP A 195 -10.17 -3.50 -7.52
N LEU A 196 -9.52 -4.60 -7.11
CA LEU A 196 -8.52 -5.30 -7.90
C LEU A 196 -9.09 -5.88 -9.21
N HIS A 197 -10.28 -6.48 -9.16
CA HIS A 197 -11.00 -6.97 -10.35
C HIS A 197 -11.44 -5.85 -11.31
N GLY A 198 -11.50 -4.59 -10.90
CA GLY A 198 -11.83 -3.48 -11.81
C GLY A 198 -10.61 -2.95 -12.56
N GLY A 199 -9.56 -2.59 -11.81
CA GLY A 199 -8.35 -1.98 -12.38
C GLY A 199 -7.37 -2.99 -12.96
N LEU A 200 -7.13 -4.09 -12.26
CA LEU A 200 -6.13 -5.10 -12.63
C LEU A 200 -6.64 -6.01 -13.75
N PHE A 201 -7.95 -6.28 -13.78
CA PHE A 201 -8.61 -7.07 -14.83
C PHE A 201 -8.63 -6.35 -16.18
N ASN A 202 -8.98 -5.05 -16.19
CA ASN A 202 -8.92 -4.27 -17.42
C ASN A 202 -7.50 -4.19 -18.00
N PHE A 203 -6.48 -4.23 -17.14
CA PHE A 203 -5.08 -4.14 -17.55
C PHE A 203 -4.42 -5.50 -17.92
N LEU A 204 -4.63 -6.56 -17.12
CA LEU A 204 -3.92 -7.85 -17.26
C LEU A 204 -4.51 -8.81 -18.29
N SER A 205 -5.70 -8.54 -18.82
CA SER A 205 -6.35 -9.10 -20.03
C SER A 205 -7.86 -9.13 -19.81
N ARG A 206 -8.63 -9.11 -20.90
CA ARG A 206 -10.08 -9.38 -20.97
C ARG A 206 -10.52 -10.77 -20.43
N ALA A 207 -9.82 -11.39 -19.46
CA ALA A 207 -9.98 -12.78 -19.08
C ALA A 207 -10.26 -12.98 -17.58
N ASP A 208 -11.48 -13.48 -17.34
CA ASP A 208 -12.00 -14.30 -16.25
C ASP A 208 -11.53 -14.08 -14.80
N ALA A 209 -12.50 -13.86 -13.91
CA ALA A 209 -12.34 -13.81 -12.46
C ALA A 209 -11.53 -15.00 -11.86
N ARG A 210 -11.38 -16.10 -12.62
CA ARG A 210 -10.50 -17.23 -12.33
C ARG A 210 -9.04 -16.82 -12.15
N LYS A 211 -8.50 -15.86 -12.92
CA LYS A 211 -7.07 -15.49 -12.84
C LYS A 211 -6.71 -14.85 -11.49
N LEU A 212 -7.54 -13.96 -10.94
CA LEU A 212 -7.26 -13.35 -9.62
C LEU A 212 -7.25 -14.40 -8.49
N HIS A 213 -8.12 -15.41 -8.57
CA HIS A 213 -8.09 -16.50 -7.60
C HIS A 213 -6.72 -17.20 -7.56
N TYR A 214 -6.12 -17.48 -8.72
CA TYR A 214 -4.77 -18.06 -8.81
C TYR A 214 -3.69 -17.12 -8.29
N LEU A 215 -3.72 -15.85 -8.70
CA LEU A 215 -2.74 -14.85 -8.24
C LEU A 215 -2.76 -14.73 -6.71
N ARG A 216 -3.96 -14.69 -6.13
CA ARG A 216 -4.18 -14.65 -4.68
C ARG A 216 -3.76 -15.95 -4.00
N LYS A 217 -4.02 -17.11 -4.60
CA LYS A 217 -3.70 -18.43 -4.02
C LYS A 217 -2.22 -18.55 -3.68
N SER A 218 -1.33 -18.09 -4.57
CA SER A 218 0.11 -18.06 -4.28
C SER A 218 0.42 -17.19 -3.04
N LEU A 219 -0.15 -15.98 -2.96
CA LEU A 219 0.07 -15.06 -1.84
C LEU A 219 -0.45 -15.63 -0.50
N VAL A 220 -1.53 -16.40 -0.53
CA VAL A 220 -2.10 -17.05 0.68
C VAL A 220 -1.27 -18.26 1.08
N ILE A 221 -0.81 -19.09 0.13
CA ILE A 221 0.03 -20.26 0.43
C ILE A 221 1.34 -19.85 1.10
N HIS A 222 1.91 -18.72 0.68
CA HIS A 222 3.11 -18.16 1.30
C HIS A 222 2.82 -17.25 2.49
N ASP A 223 1.56 -17.19 2.95
CA ASP A 223 1.13 -16.44 4.13
C ASP A 223 1.53 -14.95 4.10
N LEU A 224 1.47 -14.33 2.91
CA LEU A 224 1.85 -12.94 2.70
C LEU A 224 0.66 -11.99 2.92
N ILE A 225 -0.56 -12.49 2.72
CA ILE A 225 -1.80 -11.74 2.84
C ILE A 225 -2.81 -12.46 3.71
N THR A 226 -3.69 -11.68 4.33
CA THR A 226 -4.86 -12.16 5.06
C THR A 226 -6.13 -11.75 4.34
N MET A 227 -7.19 -12.53 4.53
CA MET A 227 -8.49 -12.33 3.88
C MET A 227 -9.57 -12.17 4.94
N GLN A 228 -10.40 -11.14 4.79
CA GLN A 228 -11.55 -10.91 5.67
C GLN A 228 -12.81 -10.67 4.84
N SER A 229 -13.95 -11.11 5.35
CA SER A 229 -15.25 -10.83 4.73
C SER A 229 -15.55 -9.34 4.83
N TYR A 230 -15.99 -8.73 3.73
CA TYR A 230 -16.32 -7.31 3.68
C TYR A 230 -17.68 -7.12 3.02
N VAL A 231 -18.59 -6.41 3.69
CA VAL A 231 -19.96 -6.19 3.20
C VAL A 231 -20.25 -4.70 3.10
N ARG A 232 -20.74 -4.28 1.94
CA ARG A 232 -21.24 -2.93 1.70
C ARG A 232 -22.75 -2.97 1.47
N ARG A 233 -23.46 -1.93 1.89
CA ARG A 233 -24.84 -1.66 1.48
C ARG A 233 -24.86 -0.58 0.41
N LEU A 234 -25.42 -0.92 -0.75
CA LEU A 234 -25.62 0.01 -1.85
C LEU A 234 -26.79 0.97 -1.57
N HIS A 235 -26.87 2.09 -2.28
CA HIS A 235 -28.00 3.03 -2.23
C HIS A 235 -29.34 2.34 -2.56
N SER A 236 -29.31 1.28 -3.38
CA SER A 236 -30.46 0.42 -3.67
C SER A 236 -30.92 -0.44 -2.50
N GLY A 237 -30.21 -0.43 -1.37
CA GLY A 237 -30.44 -1.28 -0.19
C GLY A 237 -29.84 -2.68 -0.32
N GLN A 238 -29.36 -3.07 -1.50
CA GLN A 238 -28.72 -4.37 -1.73
C GLN A 238 -27.39 -4.48 -0.99
N ARG A 239 -27.10 -5.67 -0.44
CA ARG A 239 -25.81 -5.99 0.18
C ARG A 239 -24.87 -6.57 -0.86
N GLN A 240 -23.67 -6.02 -0.93
CA GLN A 240 -22.61 -6.51 -1.78
C GLN A 240 -21.51 -7.12 -0.92
N HIS A 241 -21.20 -8.38 -1.20
CA HIS A 241 -20.15 -9.14 -0.53
C HIS A 241 -18.84 -9.04 -1.32
N SER A 242 -17.75 -8.81 -0.63
CA SER A 242 -16.39 -8.78 -1.16
C SER A 242 -15.43 -9.38 -0.13
N VAL A 243 -14.18 -9.55 -0.53
CA VAL A 243 -13.10 -9.97 0.35
C VAL A 243 -12.12 -8.81 0.47
N LEU A 244 -11.81 -8.41 1.70
CA LEU A 244 -10.75 -7.46 2.01
C LEU A 244 -9.42 -8.23 2.11
N LEU A 245 -8.45 -7.79 1.31
CA LEU A 245 -7.09 -8.31 1.31
C LEU A 245 -6.19 -7.32 2.06
N LEU A 246 -5.43 -7.82 3.02
CA LEU A 246 -4.46 -7.06 3.80
C LEU A 246 -3.12 -7.78 3.76
N LEU A 247 -2.00 -7.04 3.68
CA LEU A 247 -0.71 -7.64 3.99
C LEU A 247 -0.75 -8.18 5.42
N LYS A 248 -0.14 -9.35 5.64
CA LYS A 248 -0.11 -10.02 6.95
C LYS A 248 0.37 -9.08 8.07
N ARG A 249 1.41 -8.29 7.81
CA ARG A 249 1.97 -7.31 8.77
C ARG A 249 1.04 -6.13 9.10
N PHE A 250 0.04 -5.86 8.26
CA PHE A 250 -0.96 -4.81 8.48
C PHE A 250 -2.33 -5.38 8.87
N HIS A 251 -2.39 -6.68 9.17
CA HIS A 251 -3.62 -7.33 9.55
C HIS A 251 -4.22 -6.68 10.80
N ILE A 252 -5.47 -6.27 10.68
CA ILE A 252 -6.32 -5.84 11.79
C ILE A 252 -7.61 -6.63 11.63
N SER A 253 -7.98 -7.44 12.62
CA SER A 253 -9.25 -8.17 12.61
C SER A 253 -10.40 -7.16 12.62
N ARG A 254 -11.14 -7.08 11.51
CA ARG A 254 -12.35 -6.27 11.40
C ARG A 254 -13.52 -7.15 11.83
N ARG A 255 -14.13 -6.80 12.97
CA ARG A 255 -15.24 -7.54 13.55
C ARG A 255 -16.44 -7.48 12.61
N SER A 256 -16.97 -8.64 12.26
CA SER A 256 -18.25 -8.75 11.58
C SER A 256 -19.40 -8.67 12.58
N LYS A 257 -20.63 -8.44 12.08
CA LYS A 257 -21.84 -8.52 12.91
C LYS A 257 -21.92 -9.83 13.72
N TYR A 258 -21.55 -10.95 13.10
CA TYR A 258 -21.62 -12.25 13.76
C TYR A 258 -20.56 -12.39 14.86
N ASP A 259 -19.38 -11.80 14.69
CA ASP A 259 -18.35 -11.80 15.73
C ASP A 259 -18.83 -11.01 16.95
N LEU A 260 -19.44 -9.83 16.74
CA LEU A 260 -20.03 -9.02 17.82
C LEU A 260 -21.19 -9.75 18.52
N LEU A 261 -22.07 -10.41 17.76
CA LEU A 261 -23.16 -11.20 18.33
C LEU A 261 -22.66 -12.42 19.10
N MET A 262 -21.65 -13.12 18.60
CA MET A 262 -21.04 -14.27 19.27
C MET A 262 -20.32 -13.84 20.55
N GLU A 263 -19.62 -12.72 20.55
CA GLU A 263 -19.00 -12.14 21.74
C GLU A 263 -20.07 -11.73 22.76
N SER A 264 -21.13 -11.04 22.33
CA SER A 264 -22.25 -10.67 23.22
C SER A 264 -22.96 -11.90 23.79
N MET A 265 -23.19 -12.93 22.97
CA MET A 265 -23.80 -14.19 23.41
C MET A 265 -22.86 -14.93 24.37
N SER A 266 -21.55 -14.93 24.13
CA SER A 266 -20.56 -15.50 25.03
C SER A 266 -20.53 -14.79 26.38
N THR A 267 -20.54 -13.45 26.39
CA THR A 267 -20.60 -12.65 27.63
C THR A 267 -21.90 -12.92 28.39
N PHE A 268 -23.05 -12.92 27.68
CA PHE A 268 -24.36 -13.22 28.26
C PHE A 268 -24.41 -14.63 28.89
N LEU A 269 -23.84 -15.63 28.22
CA LEU A 269 -23.76 -17.00 28.75
C LEU A 269 -22.81 -17.11 29.95
N GLN A 270 -21.72 -16.34 29.97
CA GLN A 270 -20.79 -16.28 31.11
C GLN A 270 -21.43 -15.62 32.35
N GLU A 271 -22.35 -14.68 32.15
CA GLU A 271 -23.11 -14.02 33.23
C GLU A 271 -24.24 -14.90 33.79
N LEU A 272 -24.58 -16.02 33.13
CA LEU A 272 -25.62 -16.97 33.54
C LEU A 272 -25.10 -18.39 33.81
N PRO A 273 -24.09 -18.58 34.69
CA PRO A 273 -23.46 -19.88 34.89
C PRO A 273 -24.39 -20.94 35.52
N SER A 274 -25.53 -20.53 36.09
CA SER A 274 -26.43 -21.40 36.88
C SER A 274 -27.87 -21.52 36.35
N GLN A 275 -28.16 -21.06 35.12
CA GLN A 275 -29.50 -21.19 34.52
C GLN A 275 -29.66 -22.33 33.50
N PHE A 276 -28.57 -23.05 33.19
CA PHE A 276 -28.57 -24.17 32.25
C PHE A 276 -28.10 -25.49 32.88
N SER A 277 -28.28 -25.64 34.20
CA SER A 277 -28.15 -26.92 34.91
C SER A 277 -29.47 -27.68 34.92
#